data_AF-A0A967AMD8-F1
#
_entry.id   AF-A0A967AMD8-F1
#
_cell.length_a   1.000
_cell.length_b   1.000
_cell.length_c   1.000
_cell.angle_alpha   90.00
_cell.angle_beta   90.00
_cell.angle_gamma   90.00
#
_symmetry.space_group_name_H-M   'P 1'
#
loop_
_entity.id
_entity.type
_entity.pdbx_description
1 polymer ?
#
loop_
_entity_poly.entity_id
_entity_poly.type
_entity_poly.pdbx_seq_one_letter_code
_entity_poly.pdbx_strand_id
1 'polypeptide(L)'
;MSNWLMSIGWLRFTVPSSTVEIVKRVLGEGDWIRDEKGHEGYREVWICRGNDSGYGRITTGAKRAPREVHVDLSQELISHWT
;
A
#
# COMPACT_ATOMS: atom_id res chain seq x y z
N MET A 1 -17.15 -23.13 -21.63
CA MET A 1 -17.32 -21.70 -21.29
C MET A 1 -15.97 -21.17 -20.89
N SER A 2 -15.40 -20.24 -21.64
CA SER A 2 -14.18 -19.52 -21.21
C SER A 2 -14.61 -18.44 -20.23
N ASN A 3 -14.42 -18.68 -18.93
CA ASN A 3 -14.62 -17.65 -17.92
C ASN A 3 -13.46 -16.66 -18.03
N TRP A 4 -13.77 -15.41 -18.37
CA TRP A 4 -12.82 -14.32 -18.31
C TRP A 4 -12.75 -13.82 -16.88
N LEU A 5 -11.55 -13.78 -16.32
CA LEU A 5 -11.27 -13.19 -15.02
C LEU A 5 -10.36 -11.99 -15.23
N MET A 6 -10.74 -10.84 -14.68
CA MET A 6 -9.95 -9.61 -14.75
C MET A 6 -9.43 -9.30 -13.37
N SER A 7 -8.12 -9.08 -13.26
CA SER A 7 -7.44 -8.70 -12.03
C SER A 7 -6.62 -7.43 -12.24
N ILE A 8 -6.40 -6.68 -11.16
CA ILE A 8 -5.44 -5.58 -11.15
C ILE A 8 -4.06 -6.19 -10.84
N GLY A 9 -3.16 -6.18 -11.82
CA GLY A 9 -1.80 -6.73 -11.67
C GLY A 9 -0.95 -5.99 -10.63
N TRP A 10 -1.19 -4.69 -10.47
CA TRP A 10 -0.51 -3.84 -9.50
C TRP A 10 -1.27 -2.51 -9.35
N LEU A 11 -1.39 -2.00 -8.12
CA LEU A 11 -2.01 -0.71 -7.83
C LEU A 11 -1.04 0.19 -7.07
N ARG A 12 -0.67 1.32 -7.69
CA ARG A 12 0.17 2.35 -7.07
C ARG A 12 -0.49 3.72 -7.21
N PHE A 13 -0.54 4.47 -6.11
CA PHE A 13 -1.06 5.82 -6.11
C PHE A 13 -0.45 6.66 -5.00
N THR A 14 -0.66 7.98 -5.09
CA THR A 14 -0.21 8.94 -4.09
C THR A 14 -1.39 9.80 -3.65
N VAL A 15 -1.57 9.92 -2.34
CA VAL A 15 -2.51 10.86 -1.73
C VAL A 15 -1.73 12.13 -1.34
N PRO A 16 -2.01 13.29 -1.96
CA PRO A 16 -1.19 14.50 -1.78
C PRO A 16 -1.08 14.99 -0.33
N SER A 17 -2.14 14.78 0.47
CA SER A 17 -2.18 15.18 1.86
C SER A 17 -3.16 14.28 2.64
N SER A 18 -2.62 13.41 3.49
CA SER A 18 -3.41 12.54 4.37
C SER A 18 -2.58 12.13 5.59
N THR A 19 -3.07 11.14 6.35
CA THR A 19 -2.29 10.37 7.32
C THR A 19 -2.33 8.90 6.95
N VAL A 20 -1.36 8.13 7.45
CA VAL A 20 -1.27 6.69 7.20
C VAL A 20 -2.48 5.96 7.78
N GLU A 21 -3.00 6.41 8.92
CA GLU A 21 -4.17 5.82 9.58
C GLU A 21 -5.44 5.96 8.74
N ILE A 22 -5.65 7.13 8.12
CA ILE A 22 -6.78 7.35 7.22
C ILE A 22 -6.64 6.47 5.99
N VAL A 23 -5.45 6.42 5.39
CA VAL A 23 -5.20 5.59 4.20
C VAL A 23 -5.41 4.11 4.51
N LYS A 24 -4.89 3.60 5.64
CA LYS A 24 -5.12 2.23 6.09
C LYS A 24 -6.61 1.93 6.27
N ARG A 25 -7.36 2.86 6.87
CA ARG A 25 -8.82 2.71 7.03
C ARG A 25 -9.55 2.62 5.70
N VAL A 26 -9.11 3.37 4.68
CA VAL A 26 -9.70 3.34 3.34
C VAL A 26 -9.33 2.07 2.57
N LEU A 27 -8.09 1.61 2.70
CA LEU A 27 -7.68 0.31 2.14
C LEU A 27 -8.41 -0.86 2.80
N GLY A 28 -8.87 -0.67 4.04
CA GLY A 28 -9.70 -1.62 4.77
C GLY A 28 -8.87 -2.72 5.42
N GLU A 29 -8.42 -3.67 4.60
CA GLU A 29 -7.74 -4.88 5.05
C GLU A 29 -6.20 -4.75 5.05
N GLY A 30 -5.56 -5.65 5.81
CA GLY A 30 -4.11 -5.81 5.83
C GLY A 30 -3.47 -5.55 7.20
N ASP A 31 -2.60 -6.47 7.61
CA ASP A 31 -1.77 -6.33 8.80
C ASP A 31 -0.54 -5.47 8.48
N TRP A 32 -0.66 -4.18 8.77
CA TRP A 32 0.37 -3.19 8.47
C TRP A 32 1.39 -3.06 9.60
N ILE A 33 2.61 -3.54 9.36
CA ILE A 33 3.73 -3.46 10.29
C ILE A 33 4.64 -2.32 9.88
N ARG A 34 5.09 -1.51 10.84
CA ARG A 34 6.03 -0.42 10.59
C ARG A 34 7.40 -0.99 10.26
N ASP A 35 8.01 -0.50 9.18
CA ASP A 35 9.40 -0.78 8.84
C ASP A 35 10.30 0.32 9.44
N GLU A 36 11.47 -0.07 9.93
CA GLU A 36 12.45 0.83 10.55
C GLU A 36 13.21 1.64 9.50
N LYS A 37 13.19 1.21 8.23
CA LYS A 37 13.90 1.88 7.13
C LYS A 37 12.96 2.77 6.33
N GLY A 38 13.43 3.97 6.02
CA GLY A 38 12.82 4.83 5.01
C GLY A 38 12.92 4.21 3.60
N HIS A 39 12.10 4.70 2.68
CA HIS A 39 12.06 4.21 1.30
C HIS A 39 11.85 5.39 0.33
N GLU A 40 12.62 5.45 -0.77
CA GLU A 40 12.45 6.45 -1.84
C GLU A 40 12.28 7.92 -1.38
N GLY A 41 12.98 8.32 -0.31
CA GLY A 41 12.90 9.68 0.25
C GLY A 41 11.78 9.91 1.27
N TYR A 42 10.97 8.90 1.54
CA TYR A 42 10.00 8.85 2.64
C TYR A 42 10.67 8.28 3.90
N ARG A 43 10.39 8.89 5.06
CA ARG A 43 11.02 8.52 6.34
C ARG A 43 10.26 7.44 7.07
N GLU A 44 8.97 7.32 6.80
CA GLU A 44 8.08 6.41 7.52
C GLU A 44 7.47 5.44 6.53
N VAL A 45 7.56 4.15 6.84
CA VAL A 45 7.17 3.06 5.96
C VAL A 45 6.39 2.03 6.75
N TRP A 46 5.34 1.50 6.15
CA TRP A 46 4.61 0.33 6.62
C TRP A 46 4.54 -0.67 5.51
N ILE A 47 4.68 -1.94 5.87
CA ILE A 47 4.58 -3.07 4.98
C ILE A 47 3.41 -3.95 5.39
N CYS A 48 2.73 -4.51 4.41
CA CYS A 48 1.76 -5.57 4.59
C CYS A 48 2.20 -6.77 3.75
N ARG A 49 2.08 -7.96 4.33
CA ARG A 49 2.35 -9.22 3.65
C ARG A 49 1.05 -10.01 3.62
N GLY A 50 0.63 -10.40 2.42
CA GLY A 50 -0.49 -11.29 2.21
C GLY A 50 -0.02 -12.74 2.04
N ASN A 51 -0.98 -13.61 1.75
CA ASN A 51 -0.69 -14.95 1.25
C ASN A 51 0.00 -14.87 -0.13
N ASP A 52 0.58 -15.98 -0.58
CA ASP A 52 1.17 -16.14 -1.93
C ASP A 52 2.19 -15.05 -2.32
N SER A 53 2.97 -14.57 -1.34
CA SER A 53 3.97 -13.50 -1.52
C SER A 53 3.40 -12.10 -1.78
N GLY A 54 2.10 -11.90 -1.52
CA GLY A 54 1.46 -10.59 -1.58
C GLY A 54 2.22 -9.54 -0.80
N TYR A 55 2.44 -8.39 -1.43
CA TYR A 55 3.17 -7.26 -0.90
C TYR A 55 2.35 -5.98 -0.99
N GLY A 56 2.35 -5.24 0.11
CA GLY A 56 1.80 -3.90 0.21
C GLY A 56 2.76 -2.99 0.93
N ARG A 57 2.80 -1.73 0.54
CA ARG A 57 3.61 -0.72 1.18
C ARG A 57 2.89 0.62 1.22
N ILE A 58 2.98 1.28 2.37
CA ILE A 58 2.56 2.66 2.57
C ILE A 58 3.77 3.45 3.03
N THR A 59 4.08 4.57 2.38
CA THR A 59 5.20 5.44 2.77
C THR A 59 4.75 6.89 2.94
N THR A 60 5.31 7.61 3.91
CA THR A 60 5.03 9.03 4.16
C THR A 60 6.23 9.78 4.75
N GLY A 61 6.06 11.08 5.00
CA GLY A 61 7.08 11.90 5.67
C GLY A 61 8.21 12.38 4.77
N ALA A 62 7.97 12.50 3.45
CA ALA A 62 8.92 13.09 2.51
C ALA A 62 9.23 14.54 2.88
N LYS A 63 10.50 14.97 2.77
CA LYS A 63 10.92 16.33 3.17
C LYS A 63 10.12 17.45 2.47
N ARG A 64 9.81 17.29 1.18
CA ARG A 64 9.09 18.28 0.36
C ARG A 64 7.58 18.33 0.62
N ALA A 65 7.01 17.20 1.08
CA ALA A 65 5.57 17.03 1.27
C ALA A 65 5.33 16.03 2.41
N PRO A 66 5.46 16.46 3.68
CA PRO A 66 5.48 15.53 4.82
C PRO A 66 4.17 14.74 5.02
N ARG A 67 3.05 15.25 4.48
CA ARG A 67 1.72 14.62 4.55
C ARG A 67 1.36 13.82 3.30
N GLU A 68 2.23 13.78 2.30
CA GLU A 68 2.05 12.93 1.13
C GLU A 68 2.13 11.46 1.57
N VAL A 69 1.19 10.65 1.13
CA VAL A 69 1.15 9.22 1.41
C VAL A 69 1.21 8.46 0.09
N HIS A 70 2.25 7.68 -0.10
CA HIS A 70 2.40 6.82 -1.26
C HIS A 70 2.00 5.38 -0.92
N VAL A 71 1.26 4.74 -1.81
CA VAL A 71 0.71 3.40 -1.64
C VAL A 71 1.10 2.54 -2.83
N ASP A 72 1.55 1.32 -2.55
CA ASP A 72 2.10 0.41 -3.53
C ASP A 72 1.67 -1.04 -3.21
N LEU A 73 0.80 -1.63 -4.04
CA LEU A 73 0.13 -2.90 -3.76
C LEU A 73 0.24 -3.87 -4.94
N SER A 74 0.70 -5.08 -4.66
CA SER A 74 0.71 -6.21 -5.60
C SER A 74 -0.67 -6.83 -5.81
N GLN A 75 -0.87 -7.50 -6.95
CA GLN A 75 -2.09 -8.28 -7.23
C GLN A 75 -2.36 -9.33 -6.16
N GLU A 76 -1.34 -10.09 -5.76
CA GLU A 76 -1.45 -11.20 -4.82
C GLU A 76 -1.96 -10.70 -3.46
N LEU A 77 -1.65 -9.46 -3.08
CA LEU A 77 -2.24 -8.86 -1.89
C LEU A 77 -3.71 -8.47 -2.09
N ILE A 78 -4.01 -7.64 -3.09
CA ILE A 78 -5.32 -7.01 -3.24
C ILE A 78 -6.40 -7.96 -3.77
N SER A 79 -6.02 -9.05 -4.42
CA SER A 79 -6.95 -10.06 -4.93
C SER A 79 -7.67 -10.84 -3.82
N HIS A 80 -7.16 -10.78 -2.59
CA HIS A 80 -7.78 -11.40 -1.43
C HIS A 80 -8.62 -10.45 -0.57
N TRP A 81 -8.57 -9.14 -0.82
CA TRP A 81 -9.36 -8.15 -0.08
C TRP A 81 -10.78 -8.10 -0.64
N THR A 82 -11.79 -8.00 0.23
CA THR A 82 -13.22 -8.01 -0.15
C THR A 82 -13.99 -6.80 0.33
#